data_AF-A0A9X0PRW7-F1
#
_entry.id   AF-A0A9X0PRW7-F1
#
_cell.length_a   1.000
_cell.length_b   1.000
_cell.length_c   1.000
_cell.angle_alpha   90.00
_cell.angle_beta   90.00
_cell.angle_gamma   90.00
#
_symmetry.space_group_name_H-M   'P 1'
#
loop_
_entity.id
_entity.type
_entity.pdbx_description
1 polymer ?
#
loop_
_entity_poly.entity_id
_entity_poly.type
_entity_poly.pdbx_seq_one_letter_code
_entity_poly.pdbx_strand_id
1 'polypeptide(L)' 'MLTTVFRPLHDRVVVRRIEAEEKTKDGIVIPDTAKEKPAEGEIVAVGSGTRHEGGNLNPPDVKVGDRILLGK' A
#
# COMPACT_ATOMS: atom_id res chain seq x y z
N MET A 1 -13.21 10.26 6.53
CA MET A 1 -12.20 10.75 5.57
C MET A 1 -10.91 11.01 6.35
N LEU A 2 -10.00 10.05 6.40
CA LEU A 2 -8.71 10.20 7.08
C LEU A 2 -7.74 10.93 6.14
N THR A 3 -7.75 12.27 6.20
CA THR A 3 -6.78 13.13 5.51
C THR A 3 -5.53 13.27 6.37
N THR A 4 -4.69 12.23 6.40
CA THR A 4 -3.29 12.42 6.80
C THR A 4 -2.63 13.25 5.69
N VAL A 5 -2.13 14.43 6.05
CA VAL A 5 -1.52 15.44 5.17
C VAL A 5 -0.13 14.97 4.70
N PHE A 6 -0.04 13.76 4.17
CA PHE A 6 1.18 13.19 3.65
C PHE A 6 1.04 13.04 2.14
N ARG A 7 1.71 13.93 1.41
CA ARG A 7 1.72 13.93 -0.06
C ARG A 7 3.03 13.30 -0.55
N PRO A 8 3.01 12.07 -1.07
CA PRO A 8 4.19 11.52 -1.73
C PRO A 8 4.54 12.35 -2.98
N LEU A 9 5.83 12.53 -3.25
CA LEU A 9 6.31 13.23 -4.45
C LEU A 9 6.77 12.23 -5.51
N HIS A 10 6.70 12.64 -6.77
CA HIS A 10 7.05 11.84 -7.94
C HIS A 10 6.19 10.57 -8.02
N ASP A 11 6.81 9.43 -8.30
CA ASP A 11 6.23 8.10 -8.43
C ASP A 11 6.01 7.38 -7.10
N ARG A 12 6.29 8.03 -5.96
CA ARG A 12 6.13 7.41 -4.66
C ARG A 12 4.65 7.18 -4.32
N VAL A 13 4.40 6.08 -3.63
CA VAL A 13 3.06 5.66 -3.17
C VAL A 13 3.14 5.34 -1.69
N VAL A 14 2.12 5.72 -0.94
CA VAL A 14 2.00 5.39 0.48
C VAL A 14 1.02 4.25 0.61
N VAL A 15 1.47 3.22 1.31
CA VAL A 15 0.73 1.98 1.50
C VAL A 15 0.54 1.74 2.98
N ARG A 16 -0.70 1.48 3.39
CA ARG A 16 -1.03 0.97 4.71
C ARG A 16 -1.05 -0.55 4.62
N ARG A 17 -0.24 -1.23 5.44
CA ARG A 17 -0.29 -2.69 5.54
C ARG A 17 -1.64 -3.11 6.11
N ILE A 18 -2.23 -4.13 5.52
CA ILE A 18 -3.44 -4.77 6.04
C ILE A 18 -2.98 -5.71 7.15
N GLU A 19 -3.60 -5.67 8.32
CA GLU A 19 -3.24 -6.56 9.42
C GLU A 19 -3.49 -8.03 9.03
N ALA A 20 -2.59 -8.92 9.47
CA ALA A 20 -2.77 -10.36 9.26
C ALA A 20 -3.99 -10.84 10.05
N GLU A 21 -4.82 -11.69 9.43
CA GLU A 21 -5.94 -12.35 10.09
C GLU A 21 -5.46 -13.09 11.35
N GLU A 22 -5.98 -12.70 12.52
CA GLU A 22 -5.60 -13.33 13.80
C GLU A 22 -6.16 -14.75 13.97
N LYS A 23 -7.19 -15.07 13.18
CA LYS A 23 -7.86 -16.37 13.16
C LYS A 23 -7.92 -16.86 11.73
N THR A 24 -7.45 -18.08 11.50
CA THR A 24 -7.67 -18.74 10.20
C THR A 24 -9.15 -19.10 10.05
N LYS A 25 -9.57 -19.43 8.82
CA LYS A 25 -10.96 -19.83 8.50
C LYS A 25 -11.46 -21.03 9.34
N ASP A 26 -10.55 -21.84 9.86
CA ASP A 26 -10.83 -23.00 10.72
C ASP A 26 -10.81 -22.68 12.22
N GLY A 27 -10.71 -21.40 12.61
CA GLY A 27 -10.76 -20.96 14.00
C GLY A 27 -9.46 -21.09 14.79
N ILE A 28 -8.34 -21.38 14.12
CA ILE A 28 -7.01 -21.51 14.75
C ILE A 28 -6.45 -20.10 14.99
N VAL A 29 -6.11 -19.80 16.24
CA VAL A 29 -5.46 -18.53 16.63
C VAL A 29 -3.98 -18.61 16.27
N ILE A 30 -3.51 -17.70 15.41
CA ILE A 30 -2.10 -17.59 15.06
C ILE A 30 -1.40 -16.72 16.11
N PRO A 31 -0.42 -17.26 16.87
CA PRO A 31 0.33 -16.46 17.82
C PRO A 31 1.13 -15.37 17.10
N ASP A 32 1.33 -14.22 17.76
CA ASP A 32 1.98 -13.05 17.15
C ASP A 32 3.38 -13.33 16.59
N THR A 33 4.07 -14.36 17.10
CA THR A 33 5.38 -14.82 16.64
C THR A 33 5.36 -15.55 15.30
N ALA A 34 4.20 -16.07 14.88
CA ALA A 34 3.99 -16.78 13.61
C ALA A 34 3.27 -15.93 12.56
N LYS A 35 2.88 -14.69 12.89
CA LYS A 35 2.31 -13.73 11.94
C LYS A 35 3.41 -13.27 10.96
N GLU A 36 3.45 -13.85 9.77
CA GLU A 36 4.29 -13.36 8.68
C GLU A 36 3.88 -11.92 8.33
N LYS A 37 4.87 -11.05 8.03
CA LYS A 37 4.58 -9.67 7.63
C LYS A 37 3.58 -9.70 6.46
N PRO A 38 2.42 -9.05 6.57
CA PRO A 38 1.44 -9.03 5.50
C PRO A 38 2.08 -8.56 4.21
N ALA A 39 2.07 -9.43 3.20
CA ALA A 39 2.51 -9.10 1.85
C ALA A 39 1.47 -8.25 1.12
N GLU A 40 0.37 -7.88 1.77
CA GLU A 40 -0.71 -7.10 1.20
C GLU A 40 -0.85 -5.75 1.89
N GLY A 41 -1.21 -4.74 1.10
CA GLY A 41 -1.43 -3.39 1.58
C GLY A 41 -2.48 -2.66 0.76
N GLU A 42 -3.04 -1.62 1.34
CA GLU A 42 -3.97 -0.70 0.69
C GLU A 42 -3.28 0.64 0.44
N ILE A 43 -3.47 1.20 -0.74
CA ILE A 43 -2.90 2.50 -1.09
C ILE A 43 -3.68 3.62 -0.42
N VAL A 44 -2.99 4.45 0.33
CA VAL A 44 -3.58 5.61 1.03
C VAL A 44 -3.23 6.95 0.36
N ALA A 45 -2.13 7.03 -0.39
CA ALA A 45 -1.77 8.23 -1.15
C ALA A 45 -0.91 7.88 -2.36
N VAL A 46 -1.11 8.59 -3.47
CA VAL A 46 -0.40 8.41 -4.74
C VAL A 46 0.28 9.71 -5.15
N GLY A 47 1.53 9.64 -5.57
CA GLY A 47 2.29 10.79 -6.06
C GLY A 47 1.84 11.21 -7.46
N SER A 48 2.35 12.34 -7.94
CA SER A 48 1.99 12.87 -9.27
C SER A 48 2.50 12.01 -10.43
N GLY A 49 3.46 11.12 -10.18
CA GLY A 49 4.14 10.31 -11.20
C GLY A 49 5.51 10.83 -11.60
N THR A 50 6.19 10.07 -12.47
CA THR A 50 7.54 10.37 -12.95
C THR A 50 7.50 11.46 -14.01
N ARG A 51 8.43 12.40 -13.95
CA ARG A 51 8.57 13.44 -14.96
C ARG A 51 9.64 13.01 -15.97
N HIS A 52 9.27 12.92 -17.24
CA HIS A 52 10.22 12.68 -18.32
C HIS A 52 10.97 13.97 -18.69
N GLU A 53 12.13 13.83 -19.34
CA GLU A 53 12.98 14.96 -19.74
C GLU A 53 12.26 16.00 -20.63
N GLY A 54 11.21 15.57 -21.35
CA GLY A 54 10.34 16.44 -22.15
C GLY A 54 9.23 17.18 -21.38
N GLY A 55 9.21 17.10 -20.04
CA GLY A 55 8.22 17.77 -19.20
C GLY A 55 6.89 17.02 -19.00
N ASN A 56 6.67 15.94 -19.75
CA ASN A 56 5.48 15.08 -19.61
C ASN A 56 5.52 14.28 -18.30
N LEU A 57 4.39 14.27 -17.60
CA LEU A 57 4.16 13.46 -16.41
C LEU A 57 3.58 12.11 -16.81
N ASN A 58 4.22 11.03 -16.35
CA ASN A 58 3.69 9.68 -16.46
C ASN A 58 3.03 9.29 -15.13
N PRO A 59 1.68 9.24 -15.06
CA PRO A 59 0.96 8.95 -13.83
C PRO A 59 1.17 7.49 -13.38
N PRO A 60 1.16 7.20 -12.07
CA PRO A 60 1.15 5.83 -11.58
C PRO A 60 -0.15 5.11 -11.98
N ASP A 61 -0.06 3.81 -12.29
CA ASP A 61 -1.24 2.99 -12.65
C ASP A 61 -2.17 2.68 -11.47
N VAL A 62 -1.73 3.00 -10.25
CA VAL A 62 -2.41 2.68 -9.01
C VAL A 62 -3.16 3.88 -8.44
N LYS A 63 -4.28 3.63 -7.76
CA LYS A 63 -5.17 4.63 -7.18
C LYS A 63 -5.29 4.46 -5.66
N VAL A 64 -5.73 5.53 -4.98
CA VAL A 64 -6.07 5.45 -3.56
C VAL A 64 -7.23 4.48 -3.36
N GLY A 65 -7.08 3.55 -2.42
CA GLY A 65 -8.02 2.47 -2.14
C GLY A 65 -7.70 1.15 -2.83
N ASP A 66 -6.73 1.12 -3.76
CA ASP A 66 -6.35 -0.13 -4.40
C ASP A 66 -5.61 -1.04 -3.41
N ARG A 67 -5.91 -2.34 -3.50
CA ARG A 67 -5.23 -3.40 -2.75
C ARG A 67 -4.10 -3.94 -3.60
N ILE A 68 -2.87 -3.87 -3.07
CA ILE A 68 -1.66 -4.29 -3.76
C ILE A 68 -0.91 -5.36 -2.97
N LEU A 69 -0.17 -6.18 -3.71
CA LEU A 69 0.85 -7.06 -3.15
C LEU A 69 2.17 -6.28 -3.05
N LEU A 70 2.74 -6.23 -1.85
CA LEU A 70 4.08 -5.73 -1.59
C LEU A 70 5.09 -6.80 -2.01
N GLY A 71 6.01 -6.44 -2.91
CA GLY A 71 7.19 -7.25 -3.19
C GLY A 71 7.99 -7.47 -1.90
N LYS A 72 8.39 -8.72 -1.65
CA LYS A 72 9.10 -9.13 -0.44
C LYS A 72 10.55 -8.67 -0.46
#